data_AF-K0K1M1-F1
#
_entry.id   AF-K0K1M1-F1
#
_cell.length_a   1.000
_cell.length_b   1.000
_cell.length_c   1.000
_cell.angle_alpha   90.00
_cell.angle_beta   90.00
_cell.angle_gamma   90.00
#
_symmetry.space_group_name_H-M   'P 1'
#
loop_
_entity.id
_entity.type
_entity.pdbx_description
1 polymer ?
#
loop_
_entity_poly.entity_id
_entity_poly.type
_entity_poly.pdbx_seq_one_letter_code
_entity_poly.pdbx_strand_id
1 'polypeptide(L)' 'MREFIGIILLVPQGLVPLVLIALGVESQGWSLAMHLPPWAQLPGAIAFAVVGALLTVSGIRSERGR' A
#
# COMPACT_ATOMS: atom_id res chain seq x y z
N MET A 1 -16.46 -10.11 -2.25
CA MET A 1 -16.36 -8.97 -1.30
C MET A 1 -15.02 -8.90 -0.56
N ARG A 2 -14.48 -9.98 0.01
CA ARG A 2 -13.19 -9.96 0.75
C ARG A 2 -11.97 -9.51 -0.06
N GLU A 3 -11.84 -9.95 -1.32
CA GLU A 3 -10.70 -9.57 -2.19
C GLU A 3 -10.70 -8.07 -2.56
N PHE A 4 -11.89 -7.51 -2.81
CA PHE A 4 -12.07 -6.09 -3.11
C PHE A 4 -11.58 -5.19 -1.96
N ILE A 5 -11.88 -5.57 -0.71
CA ILE A 5 -11.44 -4.82 0.48
C ILE A 5 -9.92 -4.88 0.65
N GLY A 6 -9.30 -6.05 0.41
CA GLY A 6 -7.85 -6.20 0.53
C GLY A 6 -7.05 -5.38 -0.49
N ILE A 7 -7.49 -5.37 -1.75
CA ILE A 7 -6.85 -4.60 -2.84
C ILE A 7 -7.02 -3.08 -2.62
N ILE A 8 -8.24 -2.66 -2.26
CA ILE A 8 -8.54 -1.23 -1.99
C ILE A 8 -7.78 -0.73 -0.76
N LEU A 9 -7.48 -1.57 0.24
CA LEU A 9 -6.74 -1.14 1.42
C LEU A 9 -5.22 -1.16 1.21
N LEU A 10 -4.65 -2.14 0.50
CA LEU A 10 -3.20 -2.30 0.41
C LEU A 10 -2.51 -1.36 -0.57
N VAL A 11 -3.15 -1.03 -1.70
CA VAL A 11 -2.54 -0.11 -2.68
C VAL A 11 -2.40 1.32 -2.12
N PRO A 12 -3.44 1.93 -1.51
CA PRO A 12 -3.27 3.23 -0.88
C PRO A 12 -2.47 3.17 0.43
N GLN A 13 -2.40 2.04 1.14
CA GLN A 13 -1.48 1.85 2.28
C GLN A 13 0.00 1.99 1.91
N GLY A 14 0.37 1.78 0.64
CA GLY A 14 1.74 1.99 0.16
C GLY A 14 1.93 3.32 -0.56
N LEU A 15 1.05 3.66 -1.50
CA LEU A 15 1.21 4.86 -2.33
C LEU A 15 1.01 6.17 -1.57
N VAL A 16 0.01 6.23 -0.67
CA VAL A 16 -0.24 7.45 0.11
C VAL A 16 0.96 7.80 1.00
N PRO A 17 1.53 6.89 1.81
CA PRO A 17 2.72 7.22 2.59
C PRO A 17 3.94 7.53 1.73
N LEU A 18 4.13 6.91 0.56
CA LEU A 18 5.22 7.29 -0.36
C LEU A 18 5.11 8.76 -0.79
N VAL A 19 3.90 9.23 -1.12
CA VAL A 19 3.66 10.63 -1.47
C VAL A 19 3.85 11.55 -0.27
N LEU A 20 3.36 11.17 0.91
CA LEU A 20 3.55 11.97 2.13
C LEU A 20 5.02 12.13 2.51
N ILE A 21 5.80 11.05 2.43
CA ILE A 21 7.26 11.07 2.64
C ILE A 21 7.93 11.98 1.61
N ALA A 22 7.56 11.86 0.33
CA ALA A 22 8.13 12.69 -0.74
C ALA A 22 7.81 14.19 -0.56
N LEU A 23 6.66 14.53 0.02
CA LEU A 23 6.24 15.90 0.32
C LEU A 23 6.74 16.41 1.68
N GLY A 24 7.44 15.57 2.47
CA GLY A 24 7.88 15.93 3.82
C GLY A 24 6.73 16.17 4.80
N VAL A 25 5.56 15.59 4.54
CA VAL A 25 4.37 15.76 5.38
C VAL A 25 4.42 14.73 6.51
N GLU A 26 4.61 15.21 7.73
CA GLU A 26 4.50 14.41 8.95
C GLU A 26 3.02 14.21 9.31
N SER A 27 2.38 13.23 8.68
CA SER A 27 1.01 12.83 8.99
C SER A 27 0.96 11.36 9.38
N GLN A 28 0.68 11.08 10.66
CA GLN A 28 0.38 9.72 11.16
C GLN A 28 -1.09 9.34 10.89
N GLY A 29 -1.54 9.57 9.65
CA GLY A 29 -2.88 9.18 9.21
C GLY A 29 -3.09 7.65 9.23
N TRP A 30 -4.10 7.16 8.54
CA TRP A 30 -4.47 5.74 8.52
C TRP A 30 -3.43 4.76 7.91
N SER A 31 -2.29 5.27 7.41
CA SER A 31 -1.23 4.51 6.76
C SER A 31 -0.30 3.83 7.79
N LEU A 32 -0.22 2.49 7.76
CA LEU A 32 0.63 1.73 8.70
C LEU A 32 2.12 2.07 8.53
N ALA A 33 2.56 2.38 7.31
CA ALA A 33 3.96 2.75 7.06
C ALA A 33 4.40 4.01 7.81
N MET A 34 3.50 4.96 8.07
CA MET A 34 3.82 6.20 8.82
C MET A 34 3.96 5.97 10.33
N HIS A 35 3.52 4.81 10.83
CA HIS A 35 3.68 4.41 12.23
C HIS A 35 5.00 3.66 12.49
N LEU A 36 5.76 3.35 11.44
CA LEU A 36 7.07 2.74 11.55
C LEU A 36 8.13 3.77 12.01
N PRO A 37 9.24 3.32 12.63
CA PRO A 37 10.35 4.20 12.95
C PRO A 37 10.91 4.85 11.67
N PRO A 38 11.46 6.08 11.72
CA PRO A 38 11.76 6.90 10.53
C PRO A 38 12.57 6.18 9.44
N TRP A 39 13.57 5.40 9.84
CA TRP A 39 14.42 4.62 8.93
C TRP A 39 13.68 3.50 8.19
N ALA A 40 12.55 3.03 8.73
CA ALA A 40 11.73 1.94 8.20
C ALA A 40 10.50 2.42 7.43
N GLN A 41 10.15 3.71 7.49
CA GLN A 41 8.93 4.24 6.85
C GLN A 41 8.98 4.08 5.32
N LEU A 42 10.09 4.46 4.70
CA LEU A 42 10.27 4.35 3.25
C LEU A 42 10.32 2.88 2.79
N PRO A 43 11.14 1.98 3.37
CA PRO A 43 11.12 0.55 3.04
C PRO A 43 9.74 -0.08 3.23
N GLY A 44 9.04 0.25 4.32
CA GLY A 44 7.71 -0.26 4.63
C GLY A 44 6.67 0.18 3.61
N ALA A 45 6.66 1.46 3.24
CA ALA A 45 5.75 2.00 2.23
C ALA A 45 5.95 1.35 0.85
N ILE A 46 7.21 1.10 0.45
CA ILE A 46 7.55 0.37 -0.77
C ILE A 46 7.02 -1.07 -0.70
N ALA A 47 7.24 -1.77 0.41
CA ALA A 47 6.79 -3.15 0.58
C ALA A 47 5.25 -3.26 0.45
N PHE A 48 4.50 -2.37 1.10
CA PHE A 48 3.04 -2.34 0.98
C PHE A 48 2.58 -2.05 -0.45
N ALA A 49 3.22 -1.11 -1.15
CA ALA A 49 2.90 -0.80 -2.55
C ALA A 49 3.13 -2.01 -3.47
N VAL A 50 4.26 -2.70 -3.31
CA VAL A 50 4.61 -3.89 -4.11
C VAL A 50 3.61 -5.02 -3.84
N VAL A 51 3.31 -5.31 -2.57
CA VAL A 51 2.35 -6.35 -2.21
C VAL A 51 0.95 -6.03 -2.75
N GLY A 52 0.50 -4.77 -2.60
CA GLY A 52 -0.77 -4.31 -3.17
C GLY A 52 -0.83 -4.46 -4.69
N ALA A 53 0.25 -4.13 -5.39
CA ALA A 53 0.34 -4.29 -6.85
C ALA A 53 0.29 -5.76 -7.27
N LEU A 54 1.03 -6.65 -6.59
CA LEU A 54 1.04 -8.09 -6.87
C LEU A 54 -0.33 -8.73 -6.67
N LEU A 55 -1.03 -8.36 -5.58
CA LEU A 55 -2.38 -8.85 -5.31
C LEU A 55 -3.39 -8.32 -6.35
N THR A 56 -3.26 -7.05 -6.75
CA THR A 56 -4.10 -6.47 -7.81
C THR A 56 -3.93 -7.22 -9.12
N VAL A 57 -2.68 -7.44 -9.56
CA VAL A 57 -2.37 -8.18 -10.79
C VAL A 57 -2.88 -9.62 -10.72
N SER A 58 -2.71 -10.28 -9.57
CA SER A 58 -3.16 -11.66 -9.36
C SER A 58 -4.69 -11.76 -9.36
N GLY A 59 -5.39 -10.81 -8.74
CA GLY A 59 -6.85 -10.72 -8.76
C GLY A 59 -7.40 -10.52 -10.17
N ILE A 60 -6.84 -9.56 -10.93
CA ILE A 60 -7.23 -9.31 -12.34
C ILE A 60 -7.02 -10.55 -13.21
N ARG A 61 -5.91 -11.28 -12.99
CA ARG A 61 -5.64 -12.54 -13.71
C ARG A 61 -6.65 -13.62 -13.35
N SER A 62 -7.04 -13.74 -12.08
CA SER A 62 -8.04 -14.70 -11.62
C SER A 62 -9.43 -14.41 -12.20
N GLU A 63 -9.81 -13.14 -12.35
CA GLU A 63 -11.10 -12.77 -12.94
C GLU A 63 -11.17 -13.00 -14.45
N ARG A 64 -10.05 -12.85 -15.17
CA ARG A 64 -9.99 -13.13 -16.63
C ARG A 64 -9.97 -14.62 -16.98
N GLY A 65 -9.68 -15.49 -16.01
CA GLY A 65 -9.63 -16.95 -16.20
C GLY A 65 -10.94 -17.68 -15.91
N ARG A 66 -11.98 -16.97 -15.45
CA ARG A 66 -13.35 -17.46 -15.30
C ARG A 66 -14.21 -16.98 -16.45
#